data_AF-A0A0F9FF24-F1
#
_entry.id   AF-A0A0F9FF24-F1
#
_cell.length_a   1.000
_cell.length_b   1.000
_cell.length_c   1.000
_cell.angle_alpha   90.00
_cell.angle_beta   90.00
_cell.angle_gamma   90.00
#
_symmetry.space_group_name_H-M   'P 1'
#
loop_
_entity.id
_entity.type
_entity.pdbx_description
1 polymer ?
#
loop_
_entity_poly.entity_id
_entity_poly.type
_entity_poly.pdbx_seq_one_letter_code
_entity_poly.pdbx_strand_id
1 'polypeptide(L)'
;MIESIRQSSLNQWARCGEQFYRSVIQRDWFPPGIAARIGTGLHKGTEVNHKAKRMTGKDEPLDVVQDAARDGYVKSLENGVFFSPEEAGSAKTQMAEGVDTTVSLAGLYHKELAPKILLPKYVEERIVMDVPGVDIPFSGIIDVYTDDCWLLDIKSAAKRWPEGKADQEIQPTMYNELIKHRTGSYPKKLSFEIFTKAKEPKYQPIETTRTPDDFKVLVQRAQIMMKSIMAGIFPPAQPGHWICTPKWCGYWWTCPHIPKHRKIIPSGLFHW
;
A
#
# COMPACT_ATOMS: atom_id res chain seq x y z
N MET A 1 15.39 10.22 12.18
CA MET A 1 14.60 9.34 13.07
C MET A 1 13.17 9.29 12.52
N ILE A 2 12.45 8.17 12.67
CA ILE A 2 11.05 8.08 12.24
C ILE A 2 10.13 8.75 13.25
N GLU A 3 9.05 9.38 12.79
CA GLU A 3 8.11 10.14 13.62
C GLU A 3 6.91 9.32 14.11
N SER A 4 6.60 8.21 13.43
CA SER A 4 5.49 7.32 13.77
C SER A 4 5.71 5.94 13.18
N ILE A 5 5.10 4.93 13.81
CA ILE A 5 5.04 3.56 13.31
C ILE A 5 3.85 3.44 12.36
N ARG A 6 4.15 3.14 11.09
CA ARG A 6 3.17 2.84 10.06
C ARG A 6 3.26 1.37 9.68
N GLN A 7 2.18 0.79 9.19
CA GLN A 7 2.11 -0.61 8.74
C GLN A 7 3.13 -0.95 7.64
N SER A 8 3.34 -0.06 6.69
CA SER A 8 4.20 -0.13 5.51
C SER A 8 5.65 0.03 5.96
N SER A 9 5.85 0.99 6.86
CA SER A 9 6.90 1.10 7.88
C SER A 9 7.47 -0.24 8.32
N LEU A 10 6.64 -0.90 9.12
CA LEU A 10 6.94 -2.14 9.82
C LEU A 10 7.09 -3.32 8.87
N ASN A 11 6.23 -3.43 7.86
CA ASN A 11 6.32 -4.48 6.82
C ASN A 11 7.64 -4.38 6.05
N GLN A 12 8.07 -3.16 5.70
CA GLN A 12 9.32 -2.96 4.98
C GLN A 12 10.52 -3.34 5.83
N TRP A 13 10.56 -2.89 7.10
CA TRP A 13 11.63 -3.27 8.02
C TRP A 13 11.69 -4.78 8.24
N ALA A 14 10.54 -5.44 8.45
CA ALA A 14 10.48 -6.89 8.64
C ALA A 14 10.89 -7.69 7.39
N ARG A 15 10.60 -7.17 6.19
CA ARG A 15 10.98 -7.79 4.92
C ARG A 15 12.47 -7.63 4.62
N CYS A 16 13.02 -6.45 4.85
CA CYS A 16 14.43 -6.13 4.66
C CYS A 16 14.79 -4.84 5.40
N GLY A 17 15.43 -4.97 6.56
CA GLY A 17 15.91 -3.85 7.38
C GLY A 17 16.88 -2.95 6.62
N GLU A 18 17.75 -3.51 5.77
CA GLU A 18 18.64 -2.72 4.89
C GLU A 18 17.84 -1.84 3.91
N GLN A 19 16.76 -2.35 3.32
CA GLN A 19 15.89 -1.56 2.44
C GLN A 19 15.21 -0.43 3.21
N PHE A 20 14.74 -0.72 4.42
CA PHE A 20 14.16 0.28 5.32
C PHE A 20 15.18 1.35 5.70
N TYR A 21 16.39 0.96 6.07
CA TYR A 21 17.48 1.86 6.44
C TYR A 21 17.74 2.89 5.33
N ARG A 22 17.95 2.42 4.10
CA ARG A 22 18.25 3.32 2.97
C ARG A 22 17.10 4.27 2.65
N SER A 23 15.92 3.72 2.43
CA SER A 23 14.76 4.53 2.01
C SER A 23 14.21 5.46 3.09
N VAL A 24 14.16 5.02 4.35
CA VAL A 24 13.47 5.73 5.43
C VAL A 24 14.46 6.50 6.31
N ILE A 25 15.60 5.88 6.67
CA ILE A 25 16.57 6.50 7.58
C ILE A 25 17.55 7.38 6.81
N GLN A 26 18.14 6.89 5.71
CA GLN A 26 19.07 7.66 4.88
C GLN A 26 18.38 8.57 3.87
N ARG A 27 17.06 8.39 3.65
CA ARG A 27 16.28 9.11 2.64
C ARG A 27 16.82 8.93 1.20
N ASP A 28 17.55 7.85 0.97
CA ASP A 28 17.92 7.37 -0.36
C ASP A 28 16.71 6.64 -0.93
N TRP A 29 15.71 7.40 -1.38
CA TRP A 29 14.42 6.86 -1.81
C TRP A 29 14.46 6.40 -3.26
N PHE A 30 13.93 5.20 -3.52
CA PHE A 30 13.65 4.70 -4.87
C PHE A 30 12.16 4.78 -5.18
N PRO A 31 11.79 5.21 -6.40
CA PRO A 31 10.39 5.22 -6.80
C PRO A 31 9.82 3.80 -6.82
N PRO A 32 8.52 3.64 -6.51
CA PRO A 32 7.84 2.38 -6.77
C PRO A 32 7.60 2.17 -8.27
N GLY A 33 7.30 0.94 -8.66
CA GLY A 33 6.94 0.59 -10.04
C GLY A 33 5.49 0.94 -10.40
N ILE A 34 5.13 0.75 -11.67
CA ILE A 34 3.80 1.09 -12.25
C ILE A 34 2.63 0.50 -11.46
N ALA A 35 2.78 -0.72 -10.94
CA ALA A 35 1.75 -1.38 -10.16
C ALA A 35 1.25 -0.56 -8.95
N ALA A 36 2.14 0.20 -8.30
CA ALA A 36 1.78 1.08 -7.18
C ALA A 36 1.19 2.42 -7.64
N ARG A 37 1.61 2.90 -8.82
CA ARG A 37 1.07 4.10 -9.46
C ARG A 37 -0.41 3.89 -9.83
N ILE A 38 -0.74 2.73 -10.38
CA ILE A 38 -2.13 2.31 -10.64
C ILE A 38 -2.97 2.31 -9.36
N GLY A 39 -2.42 1.77 -8.26
CA GLY A 39 -3.06 1.85 -6.95
C GLY A 39 -3.32 3.30 -6.53
N THR A 40 -2.30 4.16 -6.63
CA THR A 40 -2.42 5.59 -6.29
C THR A 40 -3.54 6.28 -7.07
N GLY A 41 -3.64 6.03 -8.37
CA GLY A 41 -4.73 6.53 -9.20
C GLY A 41 -6.10 6.02 -8.75
N LEU A 42 -6.24 4.71 -8.51
CA LEU A 42 -7.48 4.14 -7.99
C LEU A 42 -7.92 4.82 -6.68
N HIS A 43 -7.03 4.94 -5.69
CA HIS A 43 -7.33 5.62 -4.43
C HIS A 43 -7.73 7.09 -4.63
N LYS A 44 -7.13 7.79 -5.60
CA LYS A 44 -7.52 9.18 -5.89
C LYS A 44 -8.95 9.29 -6.41
N GLY A 45 -9.36 8.38 -7.29
CA GLY A 45 -10.75 8.31 -7.78
C GLY A 45 -11.73 8.00 -6.65
N THR A 46 -11.42 6.99 -5.82
CA THR A 46 -12.30 6.61 -4.70
C THR A 46 -12.37 7.69 -3.62
N GLU A 47 -11.27 8.37 -3.32
CA GLU A 47 -11.22 9.52 -2.40
C GLU A 47 -12.18 10.63 -2.84
N VAL A 48 -12.13 11.02 -4.13
CA VAL A 48 -13.02 12.06 -4.67
C VAL A 48 -14.47 11.66 -4.50
N ASN A 49 -14.83 10.43 -4.88
CA ASN A 49 -16.18 9.91 -4.71
C ASN A 49 -16.61 9.90 -3.23
N HIS A 50 -15.78 9.36 -2.34
CA HIS A 50 -16.12 9.24 -0.92
C HIS A 50 -16.27 10.61 -0.24
N LYS A 51 -15.41 11.58 -0.57
CA LYS A 51 -15.51 12.94 -0.03
C LYS A 51 -16.80 13.62 -0.48
N ALA A 52 -17.16 13.50 -1.74
CA ALA A 52 -18.43 14.01 -2.26
C ALA A 52 -19.62 13.30 -1.62
N LYS A 53 -19.62 11.97 -1.60
CA LYS A 53 -20.69 11.15 -1.00
C LYS A 53 -20.90 11.44 0.46
N ARG A 54 -19.84 11.69 1.24
CA ARG A 54 -19.97 12.13 2.64
C ARG A 54 -20.76 13.43 2.77
N MET A 55 -20.61 14.35 1.83
CA MET A 55 -21.26 15.67 1.87
C MET A 55 -22.67 15.65 1.27
N THR A 56 -22.90 14.87 0.22
CA THR A 56 -24.12 14.92 -0.59
C THR A 56 -25.04 13.71 -0.40
N GLY A 57 -24.53 12.63 0.20
CA GLY A 57 -25.19 11.33 0.26
C GLY A 57 -25.24 10.57 -1.09
N LYS A 58 -24.57 11.07 -2.13
CA LYS A 58 -24.62 10.50 -3.48
C LYS A 58 -23.22 10.25 -4.03
N ASP A 59 -23.06 9.16 -4.77
CA ASP A 59 -21.85 8.93 -5.56
C ASP A 59 -21.72 10.00 -6.66
N GLU A 60 -20.49 10.40 -6.95
CA GLU A 60 -20.17 11.24 -8.10
C GLU A 60 -20.48 10.50 -9.41
N PRO A 61 -20.72 11.23 -10.50
CA PRO A 61 -20.77 10.65 -11.84
C PRO A 61 -19.50 9.83 -12.18
N LEU A 62 -19.68 8.79 -12.99
CA LEU A 62 -18.60 7.84 -13.34
C LEU A 62 -17.39 8.55 -13.96
N ASP A 63 -17.63 9.49 -14.87
CA ASP A 63 -16.59 10.27 -15.55
C ASP A 63 -15.77 11.10 -14.56
N VAL A 64 -16.38 11.71 -13.55
CA VAL A 64 -15.68 12.45 -12.49
C VAL A 64 -14.74 11.53 -11.72
N VAL A 65 -15.17 10.31 -11.37
CA VAL A 65 -14.35 9.33 -10.65
C VAL A 65 -13.20 8.82 -11.51
N GLN A 66 -13.45 8.57 -12.80
CA GLN A 66 -12.44 8.12 -13.76
C GLN A 66 -11.39 9.20 -14.04
N ASP A 67 -11.82 10.45 -14.20
CA ASP A 67 -10.95 11.60 -14.40
C ASP A 67 -10.03 11.83 -13.19
N ALA A 68 -10.59 11.80 -11.97
CA ALA A 68 -9.81 11.89 -10.75
C ALA A 68 -8.78 10.75 -10.64
N ALA A 69 -9.14 9.53 -11.04
CA ALA A 69 -8.24 8.40 -11.00
C ALA A 69 -7.10 8.52 -12.03
N ARG A 70 -7.43 8.93 -13.26
CA ARG A 70 -6.46 9.23 -14.33
C ARG A 70 -5.47 10.29 -13.86
N ASP A 71 -5.97 11.42 -13.37
CA ASP A 71 -5.15 12.56 -12.99
C ASP A 71 -4.26 12.23 -11.79
N GLY A 72 -4.81 11.46 -10.82
CA GLY A 72 -4.04 10.90 -9.71
C GLY A 72 -2.90 9.98 -10.16
N TYR A 73 -3.16 9.11 -11.14
CA TYR A 73 -2.13 8.26 -11.73
C TYR A 73 -1.06 9.08 -12.46
N VAL A 74 -1.44 10.00 -13.34
CA VAL A 74 -0.51 10.83 -14.13
C VAL A 74 0.40 11.64 -13.19
N LYS A 75 -0.19 12.31 -12.20
CA LYS A 75 0.56 13.05 -11.18
C LYS A 75 1.52 12.15 -10.40
N SER A 76 1.14 10.90 -10.15
CA SER A 76 2.02 9.97 -9.43
C SER A 76 3.28 9.60 -10.22
N LEU A 77 3.27 9.69 -11.56
CA LEU A 77 4.42 9.43 -12.42
C LEU A 77 5.51 10.50 -12.32
N GLU A 78 5.15 11.74 -11.95
CA GLU A 78 6.09 12.86 -11.77
C GLU A 78 7.14 12.56 -10.69
N ASN A 79 6.80 11.69 -9.73
CA ASN A 79 7.71 11.22 -8.68
C ASN A 79 8.65 10.09 -9.15
N GLY A 80 8.78 9.89 -10.46
CA GLY A 80 9.57 8.80 -11.06
C GLY A 80 8.89 7.44 -10.97
N VAL A 81 9.34 6.49 -11.78
CA VAL A 81 8.86 5.12 -11.76
C VAL A 81 10.05 4.18 -11.84
N PHE A 82 10.08 3.18 -10.97
CA PHE A 82 11.07 2.13 -11.09
C PHE A 82 10.66 1.12 -12.16
N PHE A 83 11.53 0.96 -13.15
CA PHE A 83 11.50 -0.11 -14.13
C PHE A 83 12.73 -0.99 -13.92
N SER A 84 12.52 -2.29 -13.88
CA SER A 84 13.65 -3.23 -13.92
C SER A 84 14.37 -3.18 -15.27
N PRO A 85 15.60 -3.72 -15.38
CA PRO A 85 16.32 -3.76 -16.66
C PRO A 85 15.50 -4.40 -17.79
N GLU A 86 14.73 -5.44 -17.49
CA GLU A 86 13.85 -6.13 -18.46
C GLU A 86 12.67 -5.27 -18.92
N GLU A 87 12.22 -4.32 -18.09
CA GLU A 87 11.05 -3.48 -18.35
C GLU A 87 11.41 -2.14 -18.97
N ALA A 88 12.68 -1.73 -18.92
CA ALA A 88 13.13 -0.41 -19.36
C ALA A 88 12.79 -0.12 -20.83
N GLY A 89 12.92 -1.12 -21.71
CA GLY A 89 12.63 -0.99 -23.14
C GLY A 89 11.15 -0.73 -23.47
N SER A 90 10.22 -1.08 -22.56
CA SER A 90 8.77 -0.89 -22.74
C SER A 90 8.17 0.12 -21.76
N ALA A 91 9.00 0.92 -21.08
CA ALA A 91 8.57 1.84 -20.03
C ALA A 91 7.46 2.82 -20.48
N LYS A 92 7.58 3.40 -21.68
CA LYS A 92 6.56 4.32 -22.23
C LYS A 92 5.22 3.63 -22.44
N THR A 93 5.22 2.44 -23.02
CA THR A 93 4.02 1.63 -23.25
C THR A 93 3.36 1.24 -21.93
N GLN A 94 4.15 0.74 -20.97
CA GLN A 94 3.64 0.39 -19.64
C GLN A 94 3.04 1.58 -18.88
N MET A 95 3.60 2.78 -19.04
CA MET A 95 3.02 4.00 -18.45
C MET A 95 1.66 4.33 -19.07
N ALA A 96 1.51 4.21 -20.40
CA ALA A 96 0.25 4.44 -21.09
C ALA A 96 -0.82 3.40 -20.69
N GLU A 97 -0.48 2.11 -20.75
CA GLU A 97 -1.37 1.01 -20.33
C GLU A 97 -1.79 1.11 -18.86
N GLY A 98 -0.93 1.68 -18.00
CA GLY A 98 -1.25 1.94 -16.61
C GLY A 98 -2.35 2.99 -16.42
N VAL A 99 -2.47 3.97 -17.32
CA VAL A 99 -3.60 4.92 -17.32
C VAL A 99 -4.91 4.18 -17.59
N ASP A 100 -4.95 3.40 -18.67
CA ASP A 100 -6.14 2.65 -19.09
C ASP A 100 -6.58 1.67 -18.01
N THR A 101 -5.62 0.96 -17.40
CA THR A 101 -5.87 0.07 -16.28
C THR A 101 -6.48 0.84 -15.11
N THR A 102 -5.95 2.01 -14.76
CA THR A 102 -6.45 2.83 -13.65
C THR A 102 -7.89 3.28 -13.89
N VAL A 103 -8.19 3.79 -15.08
CA VAL A 103 -9.54 4.23 -15.47
C VAL A 103 -10.53 3.06 -15.46
N SER A 104 -10.09 1.88 -15.91
CA SER A 104 -10.89 0.67 -15.88
C SER A 104 -11.19 0.21 -14.44
N LEU A 105 -10.20 0.24 -13.54
CA LEU A 105 -10.41 -0.08 -12.12
C LEU A 105 -11.34 0.92 -11.44
N ALA A 106 -11.22 2.21 -11.74
CA ALA A 106 -12.11 3.24 -11.21
C ALA A 106 -13.56 3.01 -11.64
N GLY A 107 -13.79 2.63 -12.90
CA GLY A 107 -15.13 2.27 -13.38
C GLY A 107 -15.68 1.01 -12.73
N LEU A 108 -14.83 0.00 -12.51
CA LEU A 108 -15.23 -1.20 -11.77
C LEU A 108 -15.58 -0.89 -10.31
N TYR A 109 -14.80 -0.03 -9.64
CA TYR A 109 -15.10 0.47 -8.30
C TYR A 109 -16.46 1.17 -8.24
N HIS A 110 -16.69 2.11 -9.16
CA HIS A 110 -17.93 2.90 -9.24
C HIS A 110 -19.15 2.01 -9.42
N LYS A 111 -19.03 0.95 -10.24
CA LYS A 111 -20.09 -0.01 -10.48
C LYS A 111 -20.32 -0.97 -9.30
N GLU A 112 -19.27 -1.57 -8.75
CA GLU A 112 -19.38 -2.75 -7.89
C GLU A 112 -19.32 -2.44 -6.39
N LEU A 113 -18.59 -1.39 -5.97
CA LEU A 113 -18.33 -1.09 -4.57
C LEU A 113 -18.99 0.22 -4.11
N ALA A 114 -18.87 1.29 -4.90
CA ALA A 114 -19.37 2.61 -4.50
C ALA A 114 -20.85 2.60 -4.02
N PRO A 115 -21.80 1.91 -4.70
CA PRO A 115 -23.19 1.88 -4.27
C PRO A 115 -23.43 1.11 -2.96
N LYS A 116 -22.50 0.23 -2.57
CA LYS A 116 -22.56 -0.56 -1.33
C LYS A 116 -22.06 0.22 -0.12
N ILE A 117 -21.24 1.25 -0.34
CA ILE A 117 -20.76 2.14 0.71
C ILE A 117 -21.88 3.14 1.00
N LEU A 118 -22.51 3.07 2.17
CA LEU A 118 -23.65 3.93 2.51
C LEU A 118 -23.25 5.40 2.69
N LEU A 119 -22.68 5.74 3.86
CA LEU A 119 -22.21 7.10 4.15
C LEU A 119 -20.79 7.03 4.73
N PRO A 120 -19.78 7.52 3.99
CA PRO A 120 -18.41 7.61 4.51
C PRO A 120 -18.32 8.60 5.67
N LYS A 121 -17.81 8.16 6.80
CA LYS A 121 -17.56 9.00 8.00
C LYS A 121 -16.15 9.57 7.98
N TYR A 122 -15.15 8.69 7.84
CA TYR A 122 -13.74 9.05 7.65
C TYR A 122 -13.31 8.70 6.24
N VAL A 123 -12.57 9.59 5.58
CA VAL A 123 -12.11 9.43 4.19
C VAL A 123 -10.71 9.99 4.08
N GLU A 124 -9.73 9.16 3.73
CA GLU A 124 -8.29 9.51 3.74
C GLU A 124 -7.87 10.21 5.05
N GLU A 125 -8.44 9.77 6.17
CA GLU A 125 -8.24 10.40 7.48
C GLU A 125 -6.97 9.87 8.12
N ARG A 126 -6.04 10.76 8.45
CA ARG A 126 -4.86 10.40 9.26
C ARG A 126 -5.27 10.29 10.73
N ILE A 127 -5.06 9.11 11.30
CA ILE A 127 -5.21 8.87 12.74
C ILE A 127 -3.82 8.62 13.33
N VAL A 128 -3.60 9.15 14.53
CA VAL A 128 -2.40 9.00 15.33
C VAL A 128 -2.83 8.49 16.70
N MET A 129 -2.11 7.52 17.25
CA MET A 129 -2.42 6.90 18.53
C MET A 129 -1.13 6.59 19.27
N ASP A 130 -0.99 7.14 20.49
CA ASP A 130 0.08 6.76 21.41
C ASP A 130 -0.21 5.37 22.00
N VAL A 131 0.84 4.56 22.12
CA VAL A 131 0.73 3.19 22.63
C VAL A 131 1.73 2.99 23.77
N PRO A 132 1.27 2.59 24.97
CA PRO A 132 2.16 2.31 26.08
C PRO A 132 3.27 1.32 25.72
N GLY A 133 4.51 1.66 26.08
CA GLY A 133 5.69 0.84 25.80
C GLY A 133 6.25 0.99 24.39
N VAL A 134 5.82 1.98 23.62
CA VAL A 134 6.41 2.37 22.34
C VAL A 134 6.67 3.88 22.35
N ASP A 135 7.91 4.29 22.09
CA ASP A 135 8.34 5.70 22.28
C ASP A 135 7.77 6.69 21.25
N ILE A 136 7.23 6.20 20.14
CA ILE A 136 6.63 7.00 19.07
C ILE A 136 5.23 6.47 18.74
N PRO A 137 4.30 7.32 18.30
CA PRO A 137 2.92 6.91 18.06
C PRO A 137 2.80 5.98 16.85
N PHE A 138 1.72 5.19 16.85
CA PHE A 138 1.22 4.55 15.64
C PHE A 138 0.48 5.58 14.78
N SER A 139 0.61 5.48 13.47
CA SER A 139 -0.14 6.33 12.54
C SER A 139 -0.55 5.57 11.28
N GLY A 140 -1.77 5.83 10.82
CA GLY A 140 -2.32 5.27 9.59
C GLY A 140 -3.20 6.29 8.88
N ILE A 141 -3.40 6.08 7.58
CA ILE A 141 -4.37 6.81 6.78
C ILE A 141 -5.49 5.83 6.47
N ILE A 142 -6.67 6.11 7.00
CA ILE A 142 -7.86 5.28 6.78
C ILE A 142 -8.45 5.66 5.43
N ASP A 143 -8.45 4.74 4.48
CA ASP A 143 -9.07 4.92 3.16
C ASP A 143 -10.53 5.38 3.32
N VAL A 144 -11.33 4.55 3.99
CA VAL A 144 -12.70 4.88 4.35
C VAL A 144 -13.19 4.07 5.56
N TYR A 145 -13.94 4.74 6.43
CA TYR A 145 -14.75 4.13 7.49
C TYR A 145 -16.14 4.74 7.42
N THR A 146 -17.18 3.92 7.49
CA THR A 146 -18.58 4.34 7.27
C THR A 146 -19.37 4.49 8.56
N ASP A 147 -20.52 5.15 8.50
CA ASP A 147 -21.42 5.33 9.65
C ASP A 147 -22.04 4.02 10.17
N ASP A 148 -22.22 3.01 9.30
CA ASP A 148 -22.61 1.66 9.71
C ASP A 148 -21.46 0.83 10.30
N CYS A 149 -20.33 1.49 10.60
CA CYS A 149 -19.15 0.93 11.26
C CYS A 149 -18.38 -0.10 10.41
N TRP A 150 -18.36 0.08 9.09
CA TRP A 150 -17.56 -0.73 8.18
C TRP A 150 -16.22 -0.03 7.90
N LEU A 151 -15.13 -0.69 8.28
CA LEU A 151 -13.77 -0.31 7.93
C LEU A 151 -13.34 -1.11 6.70
N LEU A 152 -13.15 -0.44 5.58
CA LEU A 152 -12.71 -1.09 4.35
C LEU A 152 -11.41 -0.48 3.84
N ASP A 153 -10.59 -1.32 3.24
CA ASP A 153 -9.31 -0.95 2.66
C ASP A 153 -9.30 -1.39 1.19
N ILE A 154 -9.12 -0.42 0.30
CA ILE A 154 -9.21 -0.63 -1.15
C ILE A 154 -7.82 -1.03 -1.64
N LYS A 155 -7.74 -2.07 -2.48
CA LYS A 155 -6.46 -2.55 -3.01
C LYS A 155 -6.55 -2.85 -4.49
N SER A 156 -5.56 -2.37 -5.24
CA SER A 156 -5.27 -2.92 -6.56
C SER A 156 -4.28 -4.08 -6.45
N ALA A 157 -4.59 -5.22 -7.09
CA ALA A 157 -3.76 -6.42 -7.04
C ALA A 157 -3.51 -6.96 -8.46
N ALA A 158 -2.38 -7.62 -8.69
CA ALA A 158 -2.13 -8.25 -9.99
C ALA A 158 -3.05 -9.46 -10.23
N LYS A 159 -3.42 -10.15 -9.16
CA LYS A 159 -4.27 -11.35 -9.16
C LYS A 159 -5.19 -11.32 -7.96
N ARG A 160 -6.21 -12.18 -7.98
CA ARG A 160 -7.03 -12.46 -6.80
C ARG A 160 -6.16 -12.87 -5.63
N TRP A 161 -6.58 -12.48 -4.43
CA TRP A 161 -5.93 -12.95 -3.22
C TRP A 161 -6.37 -14.39 -2.94
N PRO A 162 -5.42 -15.28 -2.60
CA PRO A 162 -5.77 -16.61 -2.13
C PRO A 162 -6.38 -16.54 -0.72
N GLU A 163 -7.02 -17.62 -0.32
CA GLU A 163 -7.51 -17.81 1.04
C GLU A 163 -6.38 -17.63 2.08
N GLY A 164 -6.71 -17.05 3.24
CA GLY A 164 -5.75 -16.77 4.31
C GLY A 164 -4.78 -15.61 4.04
N LYS A 165 -4.76 -15.02 2.83
CA LYS A 165 -3.89 -13.86 2.54
C LYS A 165 -4.23 -12.66 3.41
N ALA A 166 -5.52 -12.41 3.65
CA ALA A 166 -5.98 -11.29 4.48
C ALA A 166 -5.53 -11.42 5.94
N ASP A 167 -5.42 -12.63 6.48
CA ASP A 167 -5.02 -12.87 7.87
C ASP A 167 -3.53 -12.60 8.11
N GLN A 168 -2.72 -12.67 7.04
CA GLN A 168 -1.29 -12.36 7.09
C GLN A 168 -1.00 -10.85 7.04
N GLU A 169 -2.00 -10.02 6.73
CA GLU A 169 -1.83 -8.57 6.64
C GLU A 169 -1.98 -7.89 8.01
N ILE A 170 -0.96 -7.13 8.38
CA ILE A 170 -0.93 -6.37 9.65
C ILE A 170 -1.74 -5.06 9.59
N GLN A 171 -2.04 -4.57 8.39
CA GLN A 171 -2.76 -3.31 8.17
C GLN A 171 -4.12 -3.27 8.89
N PRO A 172 -5.03 -4.25 8.69
CA PRO A 172 -6.30 -4.29 9.41
C PRO A 172 -6.12 -4.36 10.92
N THR A 173 -5.08 -5.02 11.44
CA THR A 173 -4.78 -5.03 12.87
C THR A 173 -4.52 -3.62 13.40
N MET A 174 -3.68 -2.86 12.69
CA MET A 174 -3.37 -1.48 13.05
C MET A 174 -4.60 -0.58 12.91
N TYR A 175 -5.32 -0.68 11.79
CA TYR A 175 -6.42 0.23 11.48
C TYR A 175 -7.65 -0.02 12.38
N ASN A 176 -7.87 -1.27 12.78
CA ASN A 176 -8.89 -1.65 13.76
C ASN A 176 -8.74 -0.87 15.08
N GLU A 177 -7.50 -0.80 15.60
CA GLU A 177 -7.21 -0.07 16.85
C GLU A 177 -7.20 1.44 16.67
N LEU A 178 -6.71 1.95 15.53
CA LEU A 178 -6.81 3.39 15.22
C LEU A 178 -8.27 3.86 15.18
N ILE A 179 -9.16 3.07 14.57
CA ILE A 179 -10.60 3.38 14.58
C ILE A 179 -11.15 3.32 16.01
N LYS A 180 -10.89 2.25 16.76
CA LYS A 180 -11.35 2.17 18.16
C LYS A 180 -10.86 3.35 19.00
N HIS A 181 -9.60 3.76 18.84
CA HIS A 181 -9.06 4.94 19.52
C HIS A 181 -9.82 6.22 19.13
N ARG A 182 -10.16 6.36 17.85
CA ARG A 182 -10.86 7.53 17.32
C ARG A 182 -12.35 7.59 17.66
N THR A 183 -13.03 6.45 17.71
CA THR A 183 -14.50 6.36 17.85
C THR A 183 -14.99 5.83 19.19
N GLY A 184 -14.11 5.22 19.99
CA GLY A 184 -14.45 4.53 21.24
C GLY A 184 -14.92 3.08 21.06
N SER A 185 -15.09 2.59 19.83
CA SER A 185 -15.59 1.23 19.56
C SER A 185 -14.92 0.60 18.33
N TYR A 186 -14.80 -0.73 18.33
CA TYR A 186 -14.31 -1.45 17.16
C TYR A 186 -15.27 -1.34 15.97
N PRO A 187 -14.76 -1.35 14.72
CA PRO A 187 -15.57 -1.60 13.53
C PRO A 187 -16.43 -2.86 13.68
N LYS A 188 -17.64 -2.84 13.12
CA LYS A 188 -18.51 -4.02 13.01
C LYS A 188 -18.07 -4.95 11.89
N LYS A 189 -17.45 -4.40 10.86
CA LYS A 189 -16.96 -5.13 9.69
C LYS A 189 -15.60 -4.59 9.29
N LEU A 190 -14.66 -5.50 8.99
CA LEU A 190 -13.38 -5.18 8.38
C LEU A 190 -13.22 -5.95 7.09
N SER A 191 -12.85 -5.28 6.00
CA SER A 191 -12.62 -5.98 4.74
C SER A 191 -11.56 -5.33 3.86
N PHE A 192 -10.96 -6.17 3.03
CA PHE A 192 -10.21 -5.74 1.87
C PHE A 192 -11.11 -5.78 0.64
N GLU A 193 -11.10 -4.70 -0.12
CA GLU A 193 -11.85 -4.56 -1.36
C GLU A 193 -10.86 -4.61 -2.53
N ILE A 194 -10.66 -5.82 -3.06
CA ILE A 194 -9.60 -6.10 -4.04
C ILE A 194 -10.10 -5.90 -5.46
N PHE A 195 -9.37 -5.10 -6.23
CA PHE A 195 -9.56 -4.86 -7.66
C PHE A 195 -8.37 -5.43 -8.45
N THR A 196 -8.61 -6.46 -9.26
CA THR A 196 -7.52 -7.13 -9.99
C THR A 196 -7.18 -6.45 -11.31
N LYS A 197 -5.89 -6.21 -11.58
CA LYS A 197 -5.32 -5.60 -12.79
C LYS A 197 -5.22 -6.58 -13.98
N ALA A 198 -6.14 -7.54 -14.07
CA ALA A 198 -6.18 -8.48 -15.19
C ALA A 198 -6.79 -7.80 -16.44
N LYS A 199 -6.61 -8.41 -17.62
CA LYS A 199 -7.23 -7.94 -18.87
C LYS A 199 -8.74 -7.69 -18.72
N GLU A 200 -9.40 -8.55 -17.93
CA GLU A 200 -10.72 -8.29 -17.39
C GLU A 200 -10.61 -8.06 -15.88
N PRO A 201 -10.70 -6.81 -15.40
CA PRO A 201 -10.70 -6.53 -13.98
C PRO A 201 -11.86 -7.21 -13.25
N LYS A 202 -11.60 -7.70 -12.04
CA LYS A 202 -12.59 -8.33 -11.17
C LYS A 202 -12.50 -7.70 -9.79
N TYR A 203 -13.66 -7.61 -9.14
CA TYR A 203 -13.83 -7.18 -7.77
C TYR A 203 -13.93 -8.42 -6.86
N GLN A 204 -13.22 -8.41 -5.74
CA GLN A 204 -13.20 -9.49 -4.74
C GLN A 204 -13.24 -8.86 -3.34
N PRO A 205 -14.38 -8.90 -2.64
CA PRO A 205 -14.44 -8.56 -1.22
C PRO A 205 -13.84 -9.70 -0.40
N ILE A 206 -13.02 -9.36 0.60
CA ILE A 206 -12.47 -10.31 1.57
C ILE A 206 -12.67 -9.74 2.96
N GLU A 207 -13.63 -10.28 3.69
CA GLU A 207 -13.83 -9.96 5.09
C GLU A 207 -12.74 -10.60 5.96
N THR A 208 -12.36 -9.93 7.03
CA THR A 208 -11.39 -10.44 7.99
C THR A 208 -11.74 -9.92 9.39
N THR A 209 -11.17 -10.51 10.44
CA THR A 209 -11.47 -10.13 11.83
C THR A 209 -10.18 -9.91 12.61
N ARG A 210 -10.22 -9.03 13.61
CA ARG A 210 -9.06 -8.73 14.45
C ARG A 210 -9.46 -8.70 15.91
N THR A 211 -8.57 -9.20 16.74
CA THR A 211 -8.70 -9.27 18.19
C THR A 211 -7.66 -8.36 18.86
N PRO A 212 -7.86 -8.01 20.14
CA PRO A 212 -6.83 -7.29 20.89
C PRO A 212 -5.49 -8.03 20.96
N ASP A 213 -5.48 -9.36 20.85
CA ASP A 213 -4.24 -10.15 20.89
C ASP A 213 -3.40 -9.97 19.61
N ASP A 214 -4.05 -9.82 18.44
CA ASP A 214 -3.36 -9.46 17.20
C ASP A 214 -2.60 -8.14 17.36
N PHE A 215 -3.22 -7.17 18.04
CA PHE A 215 -2.59 -5.88 18.28
C PHE A 215 -1.43 -5.98 19.28
N LYS A 216 -1.54 -6.80 20.34
CA LYS A 216 -0.42 -7.05 21.25
C LYS A 216 0.80 -7.59 20.51
N VAL A 217 0.60 -8.52 19.58
CA VAL A 217 1.68 -9.05 18.72
C VAL A 217 2.26 -7.96 17.83
N LEU A 218 1.42 -7.09 17.26
CA LEU A 218 1.87 -5.95 16.46
C LEU A 218 2.72 -4.97 17.27
N VAL A 219 2.34 -4.68 18.51
CA VAL A 219 3.09 -3.82 19.44
C VAL A 219 4.45 -4.43 19.76
N GLN A 220 4.52 -5.74 20.02
CA GLN A 220 5.81 -6.43 20.24
C GLN A 220 6.73 -6.30 19.02
N ARG A 221 6.20 -6.46 17.80
CA ARG A 221 6.97 -6.27 16.57
C ARG A 221 7.49 -4.83 16.43
N ALA A 222 6.64 -3.86 16.74
CA ALA A 222 7.02 -2.45 16.78
C ALA A 222 8.14 -2.16 17.79
N GLN A 223 8.06 -2.72 19.00
CA GLN A 223 9.10 -2.59 20.02
C GLN A 223 10.43 -3.18 19.57
N ILE A 224 10.42 -4.34 18.92
CA ILE A 224 11.62 -4.96 18.37
C ILE A 224 12.21 -4.06 17.28
N MET A 225 11.38 -3.57 16.35
CA MET A 225 11.82 -2.64 15.30
C MET A 225 12.49 -1.41 15.90
N MET A 226 11.88 -0.78 16.91
CA MET A 226 12.44 0.42 17.54
C MET A 226 13.77 0.14 18.24
N LYS A 227 13.87 -0.95 19.01
CA LYS A 227 15.14 -1.37 19.64
C LYS A 227 16.23 -1.63 18.60
N SER A 228 15.90 -2.27 17.49
CA SER A 228 16.86 -2.50 16.39
C SER A 228 17.30 -1.20 15.72
N ILE A 229 16.37 -0.28 15.43
CA ILE A 229 16.69 1.04 14.85
C ILE A 229 17.62 1.81 15.78
N MET A 230 17.33 1.86 17.08
CA MET A 230 18.14 2.56 18.07
C MET A 230 19.55 1.97 18.20
N ALA A 231 19.67 0.65 18.08
CA ALA A 231 20.96 -0.04 18.08
C ALA A 231 21.71 0.06 16.74
N GLY A 232 21.14 0.69 15.71
CA GLY A 232 21.72 0.74 14.37
C GLY A 232 21.72 -0.60 13.64
N ILE A 233 20.85 -1.54 14.05
CA ILE A 233 20.76 -2.89 13.50
C ILE A 233 19.65 -2.95 12.46
N PHE A 234 20.03 -3.24 11.22
CA PHE A 234 19.14 -3.33 10.06
C PHE A 234 19.33 -4.67 9.34
N PRO A 235 18.67 -5.75 9.80
CA PRO A 235 18.87 -7.08 9.23
C PRO A 235 18.48 -7.11 7.74
N PRO A 236 19.33 -7.59 6.84
CA PRO A 236 18.93 -7.76 5.44
C PRO A 236 17.85 -8.83 5.31
N ALA A 237 17.18 -8.87 4.16
CA ALA A 237 16.30 -9.99 3.83
C ALA A 237 17.07 -11.32 3.91
N GLN A 238 16.37 -12.39 4.29
CA GLN A 238 16.98 -13.72 4.38
C GLN A 238 17.63 -14.14 3.03
N PRO A 239 18.68 -14.98 3.06
CA PRO A 239 19.27 -15.50 1.84
C PRO A 239 18.23 -16.15 0.92
N GLY A 240 18.24 -15.80 -0.37
CA GLY A 240 17.29 -16.33 -1.36
C GLY A 240 15.89 -15.68 -1.34
N HIS A 241 15.66 -14.66 -0.52
CA HIS A 241 14.37 -13.95 -0.51
C HIS A 241 14.06 -13.33 -1.88
N TRP A 242 12.82 -13.48 -2.35
CA TRP A 242 12.37 -13.09 -3.69
C TRP A 242 12.58 -11.60 -4.03
N ILE A 243 12.61 -10.73 -3.02
CA ILE A 243 12.81 -9.29 -3.21
C ILE A 243 14.25 -8.96 -3.65
N CYS A 244 15.21 -9.82 -3.30
CA CYS A 244 16.62 -9.63 -3.62
C CYS A 244 16.86 -10.05 -5.07
N THR A 245 16.37 -9.24 -6.02
CA THR A 245 16.64 -9.35 -7.46
C THR A 245 16.66 -7.95 -8.10
N PRO A 246 17.27 -7.77 -9.29
CA PRO A 246 17.17 -6.51 -10.05
C PRO A 246 15.73 -6.11 -10.41
N LYS A 247 14.81 -7.07 -10.38
CA LYS A 247 13.39 -6.86 -10.69
C LYS A 247 12.61 -6.23 -9.54
N TRP A 248 12.93 -6.60 -8.30
CA TRP A 248 12.10 -6.27 -7.14
C TRP A 248 12.76 -5.30 -6.15
N CYS A 249 14.05 -5.00 -6.30
CA CYS A 249 14.77 -4.10 -5.41
C CYS A 249 15.65 -3.10 -6.18
N GLY A 250 15.28 -1.82 -6.16
CA GLY A 250 16.08 -0.75 -6.77
C GLY A 250 17.48 -0.60 -6.18
N TYR A 251 17.68 -1.06 -4.94
CA TYR A 251 18.98 -1.06 -4.27
C TYR A 251 19.88 -2.23 -4.66
N TRP A 252 19.41 -3.20 -5.45
CA TRP A 252 20.12 -4.46 -5.75
C TRP A 252 21.60 -4.25 -6.12
N TRP A 253 21.86 -3.32 -7.04
CA TRP A 253 23.20 -3.06 -7.58
C TRP A 253 24.17 -2.48 -6.54
N THR A 254 23.66 -1.70 -5.59
CA THR A 254 24.46 -1.04 -4.55
C THR A 254 24.39 -1.74 -3.20
N CYS A 255 23.54 -2.75 -3.04
CA CYS A 255 23.34 -3.46 -1.78
C CYS A 255 24.61 -4.23 -1.37
N PRO A 256 25.14 -4.05 -0.15
CA PRO A 256 26.35 -4.74 0.33
C PRO A 256 26.11 -6.24 0.58
N HIS A 257 24.85 -6.65 0.79
CA HIS A 257 24.47 -8.04 1.03
C HIS A 257 24.29 -8.87 -0.24
N ILE A 258 24.52 -8.27 -1.42
CA ILE A 258 24.53 -8.97 -2.71
C ILE A 258 25.98 -9.13 -3.17
N PRO A 259 26.48 -10.37 -3.35
CA PRO A 259 27.83 -10.61 -3.83
C PRO A 259 28.09 -9.97 -5.20
N LYS A 260 29.29 -9.42 -5.41
CA LYS A 260 29.67 -8.75 -6.65
C LYS A 260 29.48 -9.62 -7.90
N HIS A 261 29.79 -10.92 -7.82
CA HIS A 261 29.62 -11.85 -8.96
C HIS A 261 28.16 -12.05 -9.40
N ARG A 262 27.17 -11.67 -8.60
CA ARG A 262 25.73 -11.72 -8.97
C ARG A 262 25.23 -10.43 -9.60
N LYS A 263 26.03 -9.36 -9.54
CA LYS A 263 25.71 -8.05 -10.09
C LYS A 263 26.21 -7.94 -11.53
N ILE A 264 25.87 -8.92 -12.34
CA ILE A 264 26.19 -8.94 -13.76
C ILE A 264 24.94 -8.48 -14.50
N ILE A 265 25.07 -7.41 -15.29
CA ILE A 265 24.01 -7.00 -16.22
C ILE A 265 24.04 -8.00 -17.37
N PRO A 266 22.94 -8.71 -17.70
CA PRO A 266 22.92 -9.62 -18.83
C PRO A 266 23.39 -8.90 -20.10
N SER A 267 24.41 -9.45 -20.75
CA SER A 267 24.90 -8.96 -22.04
C SER A 267 23.79 -9.09 -23.08
N GLY A 268 23.21 -7.97 -23.51
CA GLY A 268 22.13 -7.93 -24.50
C GLY A 268 21.05 -6.85 -24.25
N LEU A 269 21.02 -6.21 -23.08
CA LEU A 269 20.02 -5.19 -22.72
C LEU A 269 20.34 -3.76 -23.19
N PHE A 270 21.48 -3.55 -23.86
CA PHE A 270 21.86 -2.26 -24.42
C PHE A 270 22.31 -2.42 -25.88
N HIS A 271 21.34 -2.61 -26.77
CA HIS A 271 21.49 -2.16 -28.15
C HIS A 271 20.69 -0.86 -28.24
N TRP A 272 21.38 0.26 -28.02
CA TRP A 272 20.91 1.61 -28.35
C TRP A 272 21.22 1.91 -29.81
#